data_AF-A0A2V9RYT6-F1
#
_entry.id   AF-A0A2V9RYT6-F1
#
_cell.length_a   1.000
_cell.length_b   1.000
_cell.length_c   1.000
_cell.angle_alpha   90.00
_cell.angle_beta   90.00
_cell.angle_gamma   90.00
#
_symmetry.space_group_name_H-M   'P 1'
#
loop_
_entity.id
_entity.type
_entity.pdbx_description
1 polymer ?
#
loop_
_entity_poly.entity_id
_entity_poly.type
_entity_poly.pdbx_seq_one_letter_code
_entity_poly.pdbx_strand_id
1 'polypeptide(L)'
;MKDFLGAASSVLICVALVALMLQGSLAAQQIALQTLVTPSSIILKDGRSLTFAVHGFIEFKSLAELFPYIETQTHRWSLDDEQRRSLFRDLLRRGVESRVVSMFDERPLETLLTHTSDELRQALAKVKEPVPHGYAEAFLAVQEKWKHALNCWSASPSIPGRVLSNWYPIEEGIQLYGSTYDSTEHFWQAVKYHPDLTIAELTELLGILEQQDWRPWLRRLDSDPKLYLPNAYAVESLRHNLAPERLRWFRDELGRQALPASDHARLIQQRGATPFRFTAYEEKVLWGDLADLFHLAYAFSPPNDPIRKTLAERHFDAIYLGDRHMGFISEEFGSLMLEIWKVKYLQMPRFREVISSIPLEIRLEHFLNDGDSPDIPIPVYVGYLNQIRELARAH
;
A
#
# COMPACT_ATOMS: atom_id res chain seq x y z
N MET A 1 -13.51 -57.41 -23.53
CA MET A 1 -14.30 -56.89 -22.39
C MET A 1 -13.51 -56.80 -21.08
N LYS A 2 -12.67 -57.80 -20.73
CA LYS A 2 -11.79 -57.73 -19.54
C LYS A 2 -10.71 -56.63 -19.63
N ASP A 3 -10.15 -56.37 -20.81
CA ASP A 3 -9.07 -55.37 -20.96
C ASP A 3 -9.56 -53.91 -20.95
N PHE A 4 -10.84 -53.69 -21.30
CA PHE A 4 -11.46 -52.36 -21.28
C PHE A 4 -11.81 -51.89 -19.85
N LEU A 5 -12.13 -52.85 -18.97
CA LEU A 5 -12.42 -52.59 -17.55
C LEU A 5 -11.14 -52.27 -16.75
N GLY A 6 -10.00 -52.88 -17.11
CA GLY A 6 -8.71 -52.58 -16.47
C GLY A 6 -8.19 -51.18 -16.78
N ALA A 7 -8.32 -50.73 -18.02
CA ALA A 7 -7.90 -49.38 -18.43
C ALA A 7 -8.76 -48.27 -17.80
N ALA A 8 -10.09 -48.48 -17.70
CA ALA A 8 -11.00 -47.54 -17.07
C ALA A 8 -10.72 -47.37 -15.57
N SER A 9 -10.42 -48.45 -14.84
CA SER A 9 -10.03 -48.38 -13.43
C SER A 9 -8.69 -47.66 -13.22
N SER A 10 -7.70 -47.88 -14.09
CA SER A 10 -6.40 -47.20 -13.98
C SER A 10 -6.49 -45.69 -14.24
N VAL A 11 -7.34 -45.26 -15.20
CA VAL A 11 -7.57 -43.84 -15.46
C VAL A 11 -8.32 -43.18 -14.30
N LEU A 12 -9.32 -43.84 -13.71
CA LEU A 12 -10.03 -43.36 -12.53
C LEU A 12 -9.12 -43.22 -11.31
N ILE A 13 -8.19 -44.15 -11.12
CA ILE A 13 -7.18 -44.08 -10.05
C ILE A 13 -6.19 -42.94 -10.28
N CYS A 14 -5.73 -42.74 -11.53
CA CYS A 14 -4.86 -41.61 -11.88
C CYS A 14 -5.55 -40.26 -11.69
N VAL A 15 -6.81 -40.13 -12.10
CA VAL A 15 -7.60 -38.90 -11.89
C VAL A 15 -7.84 -38.64 -10.40
N ALA A 16 -8.15 -39.68 -9.62
CA ALA A 16 -8.30 -39.56 -8.18
C ALA A 16 -6.98 -39.17 -7.48
N LEU A 17 -5.84 -39.73 -7.90
CA LEU A 17 -4.52 -39.36 -7.37
C LEU A 17 -4.12 -37.93 -7.75
N VAL A 18 -4.38 -37.50 -8.98
CA VAL A 18 -4.15 -36.11 -9.42
C VAL A 18 -5.08 -35.15 -8.66
N ALA A 19 -6.35 -35.52 -8.46
CA ALA A 19 -7.28 -34.74 -7.66
C ALA A 19 -6.88 -34.67 -6.18
N LEU A 20 -6.36 -35.76 -5.59
CA LEU A 20 -5.83 -35.78 -4.23
C LEU A 20 -4.53 -34.98 -4.08
N MET A 21 -3.64 -35.02 -5.07
CA MET A 21 -2.43 -34.17 -5.10
C MET A 21 -2.76 -32.68 -5.29
N LEU A 22 -3.78 -32.37 -6.11
CA LEU A 22 -4.30 -31.02 -6.29
C LEU A 22 -5.08 -30.52 -5.06
N GLN A 23 -5.80 -31.41 -4.36
CA GLN A 23 -6.47 -31.08 -3.08
C GLN A 23 -5.47 -30.80 -1.95
N GLY A 24 -4.34 -31.51 -1.91
CA GLY A 24 -3.24 -31.24 -0.98
C GLY A 24 -2.59 -29.86 -1.18
N SER A 25 -2.78 -29.24 -2.35
CA SER A 25 -2.25 -27.91 -2.68
C SER A 25 -3.25 -26.77 -2.41
N LEU A 26 -4.52 -27.12 -2.13
CA LEU A 26 -5.60 -26.14 -1.92
C LEU A 26 -6.09 -26.06 -0.47
N ALA A 27 -5.56 -26.89 0.43
CA ALA A 27 -5.74 -26.65 1.86
C ALA A 27 -4.99 -25.37 2.23
N ALA A 28 -5.73 -24.28 2.48
CA ALA A 28 -5.17 -23.07 3.06
C ALA A 28 -4.35 -23.46 4.30
N GLN A 29 -3.02 -23.37 4.20
CA GLN A 29 -2.14 -23.80 5.28
C GLN A 29 -2.41 -22.88 6.48
N GLN A 30 -3.11 -23.40 7.49
CA GLN A 30 -3.52 -22.62 8.65
C GLN A 30 -2.27 -22.24 9.45
N ILE A 31 -2.12 -20.95 9.76
CA ILE A 31 -0.97 -20.45 10.50
C ILE A 31 -1.28 -20.65 11.99
N ALA A 32 -0.44 -21.42 12.70
CA ALA A 32 -0.58 -21.58 14.13
C ALA A 32 -0.29 -20.27 14.85
N LEU A 33 -1.06 -19.93 15.90
CA LEU A 33 -0.85 -18.72 16.69
C LEU A 33 0.57 -18.65 17.26
N GLN A 34 1.13 -19.78 17.67
CA GLN A 34 2.51 -19.85 18.15
C GLN A 34 3.52 -19.45 17.05
N THR A 35 3.30 -19.84 15.79
CA THR A 35 4.15 -19.44 14.65
C THR A 35 4.05 -17.94 14.39
N LEU A 36 2.88 -17.33 14.58
CA LEU A 36 2.68 -15.90 14.40
C LEU A 36 3.48 -15.06 15.42
N VAL A 37 3.52 -15.50 16.67
CA VAL A 37 4.16 -14.76 17.79
C VAL A 37 5.60 -15.16 18.08
N THR A 38 6.13 -16.23 17.46
CA THR A 38 7.53 -16.63 17.65
C THR A 38 8.43 -15.77 16.74
N PRO A 39 9.41 -15.01 17.29
CA PRO A 39 10.16 -14.03 16.52
C PRO A 39 10.91 -14.56 15.30
N SER A 40 11.55 -15.72 15.42
CA SER A 40 12.32 -16.37 14.35
C SER A 40 11.47 -17.02 13.25
N SER A 41 10.16 -17.17 13.47
CA SER A 41 9.29 -17.90 12.56
C SER A 41 9.09 -17.15 11.24
N ILE A 42 9.39 -17.83 10.14
CA ILE A 42 9.08 -17.37 8.78
C ILE A 42 7.76 -18.01 8.35
N ILE A 43 6.78 -17.19 7.96
CA ILE A 43 5.51 -17.68 7.40
C ILE A 43 5.69 -17.85 5.89
N LEU A 44 5.19 -18.97 5.36
CA LEU A 44 5.28 -19.29 3.94
C LEU A 44 3.89 -19.25 3.28
N LYS A 45 3.87 -18.83 2.01
CA LYS A 45 2.75 -18.96 1.08
C LYS A 45 3.30 -19.49 -0.23
N ASP A 46 2.77 -20.61 -0.73
CA ASP A 46 3.19 -21.21 -2.00
C ASP A 46 4.72 -21.38 -2.13
N GLY A 47 5.37 -21.77 -1.01
CA GLY A 47 6.82 -21.94 -0.92
C GLY A 47 7.65 -20.65 -0.86
N ARG A 48 7.01 -19.47 -0.84
CA ARG A 48 7.66 -18.16 -0.72
C ARG A 48 7.46 -17.56 0.67
N SER A 49 8.46 -16.85 1.18
CA SER A 49 8.34 -16.12 2.44
C SER A 49 7.30 -15.00 2.31
N LEU A 50 6.35 -14.96 3.24
CA LEU A 50 5.45 -13.84 3.40
C LEU A 50 6.21 -12.73 4.13
N THR A 51 6.69 -11.75 3.36
CA THR A 51 7.35 -10.57 3.90
C THR A 51 6.34 -9.63 4.54
N PHE A 52 6.82 -8.86 5.51
CA PHE A 52 6.12 -7.71 6.07
C PHE A 52 7.08 -6.53 6.10
N ALA A 53 6.56 -5.31 6.10
CA ALA A 53 7.38 -4.12 5.97
C ALA A 53 7.10 -3.08 7.06
N VAL A 54 8.14 -2.36 7.46
CA VAL A 54 8.03 -1.09 8.16
C VAL A 54 8.27 0.03 7.16
N HIS A 55 7.49 1.12 7.26
CA HIS A 55 7.52 2.20 6.28
C HIS A 55 7.33 1.69 4.84
N GLY A 56 6.54 0.62 4.63
CA GLY A 56 6.17 0.01 3.33
C GLY A 56 7.31 -0.61 2.51
N PHE A 57 8.54 -0.09 2.60
CA PHE A 57 9.67 -0.47 1.75
C PHE A 57 10.77 -1.23 2.49
N ILE A 58 10.77 -1.23 3.83
CA ILE A 58 11.79 -1.91 4.63
C ILE A 58 11.21 -3.26 5.05
N GLU A 59 11.53 -4.28 4.27
CA GLU A 59 10.96 -5.61 4.37
C GLU A 59 11.74 -6.53 5.32
N PHE A 60 11.00 -7.42 5.97
CA PHE A 60 11.48 -8.43 6.89
C PHE A 60 10.77 -9.76 6.63
N LYS A 61 11.45 -10.87 6.89
CA LYS A 61 10.87 -12.23 6.82
C LYS A 61 10.43 -12.75 8.18
N SER A 62 11.00 -12.18 9.25
CA SER A 62 10.72 -12.57 10.64
C SER A 62 10.82 -11.35 11.57
N LEU A 63 10.16 -11.41 12.73
CA LEU A 63 10.24 -10.34 13.73
C LEU A 63 11.63 -10.27 14.37
N ALA A 64 12.36 -11.40 14.42
CA ALA A 64 13.75 -11.41 14.86
C ALA A 64 14.67 -10.57 13.96
N GLU A 65 14.41 -10.51 12.64
CA GLU A 65 15.13 -9.62 11.72
C GLU A 65 14.78 -8.13 11.93
N LEU A 66 13.54 -7.84 12.37
CA LEU A 66 13.08 -6.49 12.65
C LEU A 66 13.74 -5.88 13.89
N PHE A 67 13.98 -6.64 14.96
CA PHE A 67 14.43 -6.07 16.23
C PHE A 67 15.77 -5.30 16.14
N PRO A 68 16.83 -5.84 15.49
CA PRO A 68 18.08 -5.10 15.30
C PRO A 68 17.91 -3.84 14.43
N TYR A 69 16.97 -3.87 13.48
CA TYR A 69 16.63 -2.70 12.68
C TYR A 69 16.02 -1.60 13.57
N ILE A 70 15.07 -1.93 14.44
CA ILE A 70 14.48 -0.96 15.39
C ILE A 70 15.56 -0.34 16.26
N GLU A 71 16.44 -1.17 16.83
CA GLU A 71 17.55 -0.69 17.66
C GLU A 71 18.41 0.31 16.87
N THR A 72 18.81 -0.04 15.65
CA THR A 72 19.58 0.84 14.76
C THR A 72 18.87 2.17 14.51
N GLN A 73 17.56 2.16 14.23
CA GLN A 73 16.80 3.40 14.01
C GLN A 73 16.69 4.27 15.27
N THR A 74 16.55 3.66 16.44
CA THR A 74 16.47 4.40 17.70
C THR A 74 17.78 5.07 18.13
N HIS A 75 18.90 4.62 17.56
CA HIS A 75 20.24 5.19 17.75
C HIS A 75 20.74 6.00 16.56
N ARG A 76 19.95 6.09 15.48
CA ARG A 76 20.33 6.80 14.25
C ARG A 76 20.46 8.31 14.43
N TRP A 77 19.66 8.90 15.32
CA TRP A 77 19.65 10.33 15.60
C TRP A 77 19.88 10.61 17.09
N SER A 78 20.29 11.83 17.40
CA SER A 78 20.41 12.34 18.77
C SER A 78 19.04 12.65 19.38
N LEU A 79 18.29 11.59 19.70
CA LEU A 79 17.00 11.66 20.40
C LEU A 79 17.19 11.60 21.91
N ASP A 80 16.33 12.28 22.65
CA ASP A 80 16.22 12.07 24.10
C ASP A 80 15.60 10.69 24.44
N ASP A 81 15.65 10.31 25.71
CA ASP A 81 15.19 8.98 26.16
C ASP A 81 13.68 8.78 26.00
N GLU A 82 12.87 9.83 26.03
CA GLU A 82 11.43 9.74 25.82
C GLU A 82 11.11 9.53 24.34
N GLN A 83 11.71 10.34 23.47
CA GLN A 83 11.63 10.23 22.02
C GLN A 83 12.12 8.86 21.55
N ARG A 84 13.25 8.37 22.07
CA ARG A 84 13.79 7.05 21.74
C ARG A 84 12.83 5.93 22.12
N ARG A 85 12.27 5.97 23.33
CA ARG A 85 11.27 4.98 23.78
C ARG A 85 9.97 5.06 22.98
N SER A 86 9.54 6.26 22.60
CA SER A 86 8.36 6.46 21.76
C SER A 86 8.56 5.86 20.37
N LEU A 87 9.68 6.18 19.71
CA LEU A 87 10.05 5.64 18.41
C LEU A 87 10.14 4.12 18.45
N PHE A 88 10.81 3.57 19.47
CA PHE A 88 10.92 2.12 19.66
C PHE A 88 9.53 1.44 19.69
N ARG A 89 8.63 1.96 20.53
CA ARG A 89 7.27 1.40 20.68
C ARG A 89 6.47 1.51 19.39
N ASP A 90 6.56 2.63 18.67
CA ASP A 90 5.83 2.80 17.41
C ASP A 90 6.35 1.85 16.32
N LEU A 91 7.68 1.73 16.14
CA LEU A 91 8.25 0.81 15.17
C LEU A 91 7.94 -0.66 15.51
N LEU A 92 7.97 -1.04 16.80
CA LEU A 92 7.61 -2.38 17.24
C LEU A 92 6.13 -2.67 16.94
N ARG A 93 5.23 -1.76 17.30
CA ARG A 93 3.79 -1.90 17.03
C ARG A 93 3.53 -2.00 15.53
N ARG A 94 4.13 -1.13 14.72
CA ARG A 94 4.00 -1.16 13.24
C ARG A 94 4.51 -2.47 12.65
N GLY A 95 5.65 -2.96 13.13
CA GLY A 95 6.21 -4.23 12.67
C GLY A 95 5.32 -5.43 13.01
N VAL A 96 4.76 -5.47 14.22
CA VAL A 96 3.77 -6.48 14.61
C VAL A 96 2.47 -6.35 13.81
N GLU A 97 1.99 -5.12 13.58
CA GLU A 97 0.80 -4.88 12.76
C GLU A 97 1.01 -5.36 11.32
N SER A 98 2.16 -5.03 10.72
CA SER A 98 2.56 -5.48 9.37
C SER A 98 2.73 -6.99 9.25
N ARG A 99 3.25 -7.61 10.32
CA ARG A 99 3.38 -9.06 10.41
C ARG A 99 2.03 -9.78 10.33
N VAL A 100 0.98 -9.13 10.84
CA VAL A 100 -0.37 -9.66 10.92
C VAL A 100 -1.17 -9.29 9.68
N VAL A 101 -1.10 -8.04 9.24
CA VAL A 101 -1.84 -7.51 8.10
C VAL A 101 -0.91 -7.46 6.90
N SER A 102 -0.81 -8.58 6.19
CA SER A 102 0.01 -8.66 4.98
C SER A 102 -0.82 -8.40 3.72
N MET A 103 -0.12 -7.80 2.75
CA MET A 103 -0.58 -7.46 1.41
C MET A 103 -0.65 -8.60 0.42
N PHE A 104 -0.11 -9.74 0.80
CA PHE A 104 -0.16 -10.91 -0.04
C PHE A 104 -1.10 -11.94 0.55
N ASP A 105 -1.41 -11.84 1.86
CA ASP A 105 -2.09 -12.89 2.59
C ASP A 105 -2.63 -12.40 3.94
N GLU A 106 -3.94 -12.47 4.14
CA GLU A 106 -4.58 -12.14 5.43
C GLU A 106 -4.69 -13.33 6.39
N ARG A 107 -4.16 -14.53 6.07
CA ARG A 107 -4.14 -15.65 7.03
C ARG A 107 -3.51 -15.28 8.39
N PRO A 108 -2.41 -14.48 8.49
CA PRO A 108 -1.89 -14.07 9.78
C PRO A 108 -2.89 -13.21 10.58
N LEU A 109 -3.65 -12.33 9.91
CA LEU A 109 -4.73 -11.55 10.50
C LEU A 109 -5.87 -12.45 10.96
N GLU A 110 -6.35 -13.35 10.10
CA GLU A 110 -7.36 -14.34 10.44
C GLU A 110 -6.95 -15.19 11.66
N THR A 111 -5.71 -15.68 11.68
CA THR A 111 -5.15 -16.39 12.84
C THR A 111 -5.21 -15.53 14.09
N LEU A 112 -4.86 -14.24 14.03
CA LEU A 112 -4.91 -13.37 15.21
C LEU A 112 -6.34 -13.13 15.71
N LEU A 113 -7.30 -12.93 14.80
CA LEU A 113 -8.68 -12.59 15.11
C LEU A 113 -9.52 -13.79 15.60
N THR A 114 -9.19 -14.99 15.14
CA THR A 114 -9.85 -16.24 15.55
C THR A 114 -9.47 -16.71 16.95
N HIS A 115 -8.49 -16.07 17.59
CA HIS A 115 -8.07 -16.37 18.96
C HIS A 115 -8.50 -15.28 19.95
N THR A 116 -8.76 -15.70 21.18
CA THR A 116 -9.02 -14.83 22.31
C THR A 116 -7.75 -14.11 22.76
N SER A 117 -7.90 -13.05 23.55
CA SER A 117 -6.75 -12.34 24.12
C SER A 117 -6.00 -13.19 25.15
N ASP A 118 -6.68 -14.12 25.82
CA ASP A 118 -6.04 -15.05 26.76
C ASP A 118 -5.21 -16.11 26.03
N GLU A 119 -5.70 -16.66 24.92
CA GLU A 119 -4.92 -17.57 24.08
C GLU A 119 -3.67 -16.87 23.50
N LEU A 120 -3.80 -15.61 23.08
CA LEU A 120 -2.68 -14.79 22.64
C LEU A 120 -1.66 -14.57 23.77
N ARG A 121 -2.11 -14.20 24.97
CA ARG A 121 -1.23 -14.08 26.15
C ARG A 121 -0.51 -15.39 26.47
N GLN A 122 -1.20 -16.52 26.39
CA GLN A 122 -0.61 -17.83 26.61
C GLN A 122 0.43 -18.19 25.55
N ALA A 123 0.18 -17.91 24.28
CA ALA A 123 1.14 -18.13 23.19
C ALA A 123 2.39 -17.24 23.37
N LEU A 124 2.20 -15.97 23.72
CA LEU A 124 3.28 -15.03 24.02
C LEU A 124 4.12 -15.48 25.22
N ALA A 125 3.49 -15.97 26.30
CA ALA A 125 4.20 -16.48 27.48
C ALA A 125 5.02 -17.76 27.19
N LYS A 126 4.68 -18.50 26.12
CA LYS A 126 5.42 -19.68 25.67
C LYS A 126 6.62 -19.35 24.80
N VAL A 127 6.74 -18.12 24.28
CA VAL A 127 7.91 -17.67 23.52
C VAL A 127 9.15 -17.76 24.41
N LYS A 128 10.16 -18.52 23.96
CA LYS A 128 11.44 -18.70 24.68
C LYS A 128 12.56 -17.83 24.11
N GLU A 129 12.37 -17.31 22.91
CA GLU A 129 13.32 -16.43 22.25
C GLU A 129 13.39 -15.06 22.96
N PRO A 130 14.54 -14.39 22.94
CA PRO A 130 14.64 -13.01 23.40
C PRO A 130 13.68 -12.11 22.63
N VAL A 131 12.87 -11.36 23.35
CA VAL A 131 11.94 -10.38 22.78
C VAL A 131 12.16 -9.02 23.42
N PRO A 132 11.94 -7.93 22.68
CA PRO A 132 12.05 -6.59 23.24
C PRO A 132 10.95 -6.32 24.28
N HIS A 133 11.23 -5.38 25.19
CA HIS A 133 10.21 -4.87 26.11
C HIS A 133 9.03 -4.28 25.31
N GLY A 134 7.79 -4.62 25.69
CA GLY A 134 6.59 -4.16 24.99
C GLY A 134 6.09 -5.12 23.90
N TYR A 135 6.76 -6.26 23.66
CA TYR A 135 6.40 -7.20 22.59
C TYR A 135 5.00 -7.78 22.73
N ALA A 136 4.63 -8.23 23.94
CA ALA A 136 3.31 -8.79 24.20
C ALA A 136 2.21 -7.72 24.09
N GLU A 137 2.49 -6.53 24.60
CA GLU A 137 1.62 -5.36 24.55
C GLU A 137 1.36 -4.93 23.10
N ALA A 138 2.37 -4.97 22.23
CA ALA A 138 2.23 -4.66 20.81
C ALA A 138 1.26 -5.64 20.11
N PHE A 139 1.40 -6.95 20.34
CA PHE A 139 0.49 -7.96 19.79
C PHE A 139 -0.94 -7.78 20.29
N LEU A 140 -1.12 -7.54 21.60
CA LEU A 140 -2.44 -7.31 22.17
C LEU A 140 -3.09 -6.04 21.62
N ALA A 141 -2.33 -4.95 21.47
CA ALA A 141 -2.83 -3.72 20.89
C ALA A 141 -3.25 -3.89 19.41
N VAL A 142 -2.47 -4.66 18.64
CA VAL A 142 -2.80 -4.99 17.24
C VAL A 142 -4.06 -5.87 17.19
N GLN A 143 -4.16 -6.90 18.03
CA GLN A 143 -5.37 -7.73 18.09
C GLN A 143 -6.60 -6.89 18.45
N GLU A 144 -6.49 -6.04 19.46
CA GLU A 144 -7.59 -5.20 19.92
C GLU A 144 -8.06 -4.23 18.83
N LYS A 145 -7.12 -3.58 18.12
CA LYS A 145 -7.43 -2.73 16.98
C LYS A 145 -8.22 -3.50 15.93
N TRP A 146 -7.70 -4.64 15.47
CA TRP A 146 -8.25 -5.34 14.32
C TRP A 146 -9.53 -6.14 14.62
N LYS A 147 -9.81 -6.48 15.89
CA LYS A 147 -11.12 -7.00 16.30
C LYS A 147 -12.26 -6.02 16.09
N HIS A 148 -11.95 -4.73 16.10
CA HIS A 148 -12.90 -3.64 15.98
C HIS A 148 -12.68 -2.84 14.69
N ALA A 149 -12.11 -3.48 13.66
CA ALA A 149 -11.82 -2.82 12.40
C ALA A 149 -12.13 -3.69 11.19
N LEU A 150 -12.52 -3.04 10.09
CA LEU A 150 -12.63 -3.62 8.77
C LEU A 150 -11.49 -3.11 7.89
N ASN A 151 -10.64 -4.02 7.41
CA ASN A 151 -9.58 -3.69 6.46
C ASN A 151 -10.18 -3.35 5.09
N CYS A 152 -10.11 -2.09 4.67
CA CYS A 152 -10.65 -1.59 3.40
C CYS A 152 -9.66 -1.78 2.25
N TRP A 153 -9.10 -2.98 2.17
CA TRP A 153 -8.01 -3.34 1.26
C TRP A 153 -8.52 -4.11 0.03
N SER A 154 -7.85 -3.92 -1.11
CA SER A 154 -8.21 -4.50 -2.41
C SER A 154 -8.25 -6.03 -2.43
N ALA A 155 -7.39 -6.70 -1.66
CA ALA A 155 -7.36 -8.15 -1.52
C ALA A 155 -7.86 -8.66 -0.15
N SER A 156 -8.65 -7.84 0.56
CA SER A 156 -9.35 -8.27 1.77
C SER A 156 -10.18 -9.55 1.49
N PRO A 157 -10.19 -10.55 2.39
CA PRO A 157 -11.06 -11.71 2.28
C PRO A 157 -12.54 -11.32 2.44
N SER A 158 -12.80 -10.20 3.12
CA SER A 158 -14.13 -9.63 3.28
C SER A 158 -14.59 -8.96 1.98
N ILE A 159 -15.76 -9.34 1.47
CA ILE A 159 -16.39 -8.68 0.32
C ILE A 159 -16.64 -7.18 0.62
N PRO A 160 -17.25 -6.80 1.77
CA PRO A 160 -17.35 -5.40 2.16
C PRO A 160 -16.01 -4.67 2.14
N GLY A 161 -14.95 -5.25 2.71
CA GLY A 161 -13.62 -4.64 2.73
C GLY A 161 -13.09 -4.33 1.33
N ARG A 162 -13.20 -5.30 0.40
CA ARG A 162 -12.77 -5.11 -1.00
C ARG A 162 -13.55 -4.04 -1.72
N VAL A 163 -14.87 -4.02 -1.57
CA VAL A 163 -15.74 -3.03 -2.22
C VAL A 163 -15.43 -1.59 -1.75
N LEU A 164 -14.99 -1.46 -0.49
CA LEU A 164 -14.58 -0.19 0.12
C LEU A 164 -13.13 0.22 -0.22
N SER A 165 -12.35 -0.61 -0.91
CA SER A 165 -11.02 -0.21 -1.36
C SER A 165 -11.10 0.86 -2.46
N ASN A 166 -10.18 1.82 -2.43
CA ASN A 166 -9.96 2.80 -3.51
C ASN A 166 -9.62 2.14 -4.84
N TRP A 167 -9.02 0.95 -4.80
CA TRP A 167 -8.65 0.14 -5.95
C TRP A 167 -9.80 -0.63 -6.58
N TYR A 168 -10.95 -0.72 -5.89
CA TYR A 168 -12.07 -1.52 -6.38
C TYR A 168 -12.55 -1.01 -7.74
N PRO A 169 -12.46 -1.84 -8.80
CA PRO A 169 -12.92 -1.43 -10.13
C PRO A 169 -14.43 -1.27 -10.19
N ILE A 170 -14.86 -0.21 -10.85
CA ILE A 170 -16.24 0.19 -11.05
C ILE A 170 -16.57 -0.05 -12.52
N GLU A 171 -17.37 -1.07 -12.78
CA GLU A 171 -17.68 -1.54 -14.14
C GLU A 171 -18.24 -0.42 -15.03
N GLU A 172 -19.19 0.35 -14.52
CA GLU A 172 -19.80 1.51 -15.19
C GLU A 172 -18.90 2.76 -15.21
N GLY A 173 -17.76 2.71 -14.51
CA GLY A 173 -16.87 3.85 -14.26
C GLY A 173 -17.40 4.81 -13.19
N ILE A 174 -16.53 5.70 -12.72
CA ILE A 174 -16.85 6.79 -11.82
C ILE A 174 -16.53 8.13 -12.50
N GLN A 175 -17.52 9.01 -12.56
CA GLN A 175 -17.35 10.34 -13.15
C GLN A 175 -16.77 11.31 -12.12
N LEU A 176 -15.58 11.83 -12.39
CA LEU A 176 -14.85 12.75 -11.52
C LEU A 176 -14.32 13.91 -12.36
N TYR A 177 -14.72 15.12 -11.99
CA TYR A 177 -14.25 16.37 -12.62
C TYR A 177 -14.37 16.37 -14.17
N GLY A 178 -15.48 15.86 -14.70
CA GLY A 178 -15.78 15.87 -16.14
C GLY A 178 -15.23 14.69 -16.94
N SER A 179 -14.39 13.84 -16.34
CA SER A 179 -13.85 12.64 -16.96
C SER A 179 -14.34 11.38 -16.24
N THR A 180 -14.18 10.22 -16.89
CA THR A 180 -14.55 8.92 -16.31
C THR A 180 -13.30 8.12 -15.98
N TYR A 181 -13.35 7.38 -14.87
CA TYR A 181 -12.26 6.55 -14.36
C TYR A 181 -12.79 5.19 -13.91
N ASP A 182 -11.93 4.20 -13.83
CA ASP A 182 -12.34 2.83 -13.46
C ASP A 182 -12.37 2.61 -11.95
N SER A 183 -11.66 3.43 -11.19
CA SER A 183 -11.66 3.38 -9.73
C SER A 183 -11.33 4.75 -9.17
N THR A 184 -11.49 4.93 -7.86
CA THR A 184 -11.02 6.16 -7.21
C THR A 184 -9.49 6.25 -7.22
N GLU A 185 -8.80 5.11 -7.12
CA GLU A 185 -7.34 5.03 -7.23
C GLU A 185 -6.85 5.43 -8.63
N HIS A 186 -7.54 5.00 -9.68
CA HIS A 186 -7.21 5.39 -11.05
C HIS A 186 -7.29 6.92 -11.22
N PHE A 187 -8.38 7.57 -10.77
CA PHE A 187 -8.43 9.05 -10.76
C PHE A 187 -7.25 9.64 -9.99
N TRP A 188 -6.96 9.07 -8.82
CA TRP A 188 -5.96 9.56 -7.90
C TRP A 188 -4.55 9.54 -8.50
N GLN A 189 -4.20 8.50 -9.27
CA GLN A 189 -2.91 8.46 -9.98
C GLN A 189 -2.90 9.40 -11.19
N ALA A 190 -4.00 9.47 -11.94
CA ALA A 190 -4.08 10.31 -13.14
C ALA A 190 -4.02 11.81 -12.84
N VAL A 191 -4.64 12.28 -11.75
CA VAL A 191 -4.72 13.72 -11.41
C VAL A 191 -3.36 14.31 -11.06
N LYS A 192 -2.38 13.48 -10.72
CA LYS A 192 -1.02 13.91 -10.39
C LYS A 192 -0.25 14.46 -11.59
N TYR A 193 -0.70 14.16 -12.80
CA TYR A 193 -0.12 14.70 -14.01
C TYR A 193 -0.86 15.95 -14.48
N HIS A 194 -0.12 16.99 -14.83
CA HIS A 194 -0.70 18.14 -15.49
C HIS A 194 -1.34 17.73 -16.83
N PRO A 195 -2.51 18.28 -17.22
CA PRO A 195 -3.18 17.92 -18.47
C PRO A 195 -2.30 18.06 -19.72
N ASP A 196 -1.40 19.04 -19.73
CA ASP A 196 -0.52 19.34 -20.86
C ASP A 196 0.81 18.56 -20.84
N LEU A 197 1.09 17.78 -19.79
CA LEU A 197 2.35 17.04 -19.70
C LEU A 197 2.36 15.84 -20.66
N THR A 198 3.33 15.84 -21.57
CA THR A 198 3.48 14.82 -22.60
C THR A 198 4.35 13.63 -22.16
N ILE A 199 4.23 12.50 -22.87
CA ILE A 199 5.11 11.33 -22.68
C ILE A 199 6.58 11.67 -22.99
N ALA A 200 6.82 12.55 -23.98
CA ALA A 200 8.17 13.03 -24.28
C ALA A 200 8.80 13.74 -23.07
N GLU A 201 8.06 14.66 -22.44
CA GLU A 201 8.52 15.43 -21.29
C GLU A 201 8.75 14.56 -20.06
N LEU A 202 7.90 13.56 -19.82
CA LEU A 202 8.12 12.55 -18.78
C LEU A 202 9.41 11.76 -19.00
N THR A 203 9.63 11.32 -20.24
CA THR A 203 10.82 10.56 -20.62
C THR A 203 12.10 11.39 -20.44
N GLU A 204 12.04 12.67 -20.80
CA GLU A 204 13.14 13.62 -20.60
C GLU A 204 13.43 13.83 -19.10
N LEU A 205 12.40 14.01 -18.26
CA LEU A 205 12.56 14.13 -16.81
C LEU A 205 13.25 12.91 -16.21
N LEU A 206 12.86 11.70 -16.61
CA LEU A 206 13.55 10.47 -16.20
C LEU A 206 15.03 10.49 -16.63
N GLY A 207 15.33 10.99 -17.84
CA GLY A 207 16.69 11.23 -18.31
C GLY A 207 17.50 12.14 -17.40
N ILE A 208 16.90 13.22 -16.91
CA ILE A 208 17.53 14.17 -15.99
C ILE A 208 17.77 13.52 -14.62
N LEU A 209 16.76 12.84 -14.06
CA LEU A 209 16.86 12.16 -12.76
C LEU A 209 17.97 11.10 -12.76
N GLU A 210 18.12 10.34 -13.84
CA GLU A 210 19.17 9.30 -13.95
C GLU A 210 20.59 9.84 -13.96
N GLN A 211 20.80 11.08 -14.41
CA GLN A 211 22.12 11.71 -14.46
C GLN A 211 22.54 12.29 -13.11
N GLN A 212 21.63 12.38 -12.14
CA GLN A 212 21.85 12.99 -10.84
C GLN A 212 22.37 11.99 -9.81
N ASP A 213 23.34 12.41 -9.00
CA ASP A 213 23.72 11.68 -7.79
C ASP A 213 22.78 12.03 -6.63
N TRP A 214 21.85 11.12 -6.34
CA TRP A 214 20.86 11.28 -5.28
C TRP A 214 21.41 11.05 -3.87
N ARG A 215 22.62 10.50 -3.71
CA ARG A 215 23.14 10.13 -2.38
C ARG A 215 23.27 11.31 -1.42
N PRO A 216 23.81 12.49 -1.82
CA PRO A 216 23.86 13.64 -0.93
C PRO A 216 22.47 14.18 -0.59
N TRP A 217 21.56 14.17 -1.56
CA TRP A 217 20.19 14.66 -1.40
C TRP A 217 19.40 13.79 -0.41
N LEU A 218 19.44 12.47 -0.57
CA LEU A 218 18.82 11.50 0.36
C LEU A 218 19.46 11.57 1.74
N ARG A 219 20.80 11.70 1.83
CA ARG A 219 21.50 11.81 3.11
C ARG A 219 21.01 12.99 3.95
N ARG A 220 20.67 14.11 3.30
CA ARG A 220 20.09 15.27 3.99
C ARG A 220 18.76 14.89 4.65
N LEU A 221 17.86 14.26 3.91
CA LEU A 221 16.57 13.80 4.45
C LEU A 221 16.78 12.82 5.62
N ASP A 222 17.74 11.92 5.44
CA ASP A 222 18.09 10.88 6.40
C ASP A 222 18.67 11.39 7.71
N SER A 223 19.37 12.53 7.66
CA SER A 223 20.10 13.08 8.80
C SER A 223 19.22 13.89 9.75
N ASP A 224 18.05 14.35 9.31
CA ASP A 224 17.15 15.18 10.10
C ASP A 224 15.94 14.35 10.59
N PRO A 225 15.85 14.03 11.89
CA PRO A 225 14.72 13.26 12.42
C PRO A 225 13.38 14.00 12.29
N LYS A 226 13.39 15.34 12.23
CA LYS A 226 12.17 16.14 12.06
C LYS A 226 11.63 16.06 10.63
N LEU A 227 12.49 15.75 9.67
CA LEU A 227 12.08 15.49 8.30
C LEU A 227 11.76 14.01 8.11
N TYR A 228 12.67 13.11 8.52
CA TYR A 228 12.53 11.68 8.26
C TYR A 228 11.34 11.06 8.96
N LEU A 229 11.23 11.19 10.30
CA LEU A 229 10.22 10.46 11.08
C LEU A 229 8.77 10.71 10.64
N PRO A 230 8.32 11.95 10.42
CA PRO A 230 6.95 12.19 9.94
C PRO A 230 6.73 11.75 8.48
N ASN A 231 7.80 11.61 7.68
CA ASN A 231 7.74 11.33 6.25
C ASN A 231 8.40 10.00 5.85
N ALA A 232 8.62 9.09 6.80
CA ALA A 232 9.50 7.93 6.58
C ALA A 232 9.05 7.08 5.39
N TYR A 233 7.74 6.91 5.20
CA TYR A 233 7.19 6.21 4.04
C TYR A 233 7.55 6.90 2.71
N ALA A 234 7.37 8.22 2.61
CA ALA A 234 7.70 9.01 1.43
C ALA A 234 9.22 9.02 1.15
N VAL A 235 10.04 9.10 2.20
CA VAL A 235 11.50 9.08 2.06
C VAL A 235 11.99 7.72 1.58
N GLU A 236 11.46 6.61 2.11
CA GLU A 236 11.84 5.28 1.63
C GLU A 236 11.29 4.96 0.24
N SER A 237 10.09 5.46 -0.11
CA SER A 237 9.57 5.43 -1.49
C SER A 237 10.51 6.15 -2.45
N LEU A 238 10.96 7.37 -2.11
CA LEU A 238 11.96 8.10 -2.88
C LEU A 238 13.27 7.33 -2.99
N ARG A 239 13.77 6.74 -1.89
CA ARG A 239 15.01 5.95 -1.94
C ARG A 239 14.89 4.77 -2.90
N HIS A 240 13.74 4.07 -2.89
CA HIS A 240 13.47 2.98 -3.82
C HIS A 240 13.42 3.47 -5.27
N ASN A 241 12.64 4.51 -5.54
CA ASN A 241 12.33 4.96 -6.89
C ASN A 241 13.44 5.80 -7.55
N LEU A 242 14.31 6.45 -6.76
CA LEU A 242 15.51 7.16 -7.25
C LEU A 242 16.70 6.21 -7.49
N ALA A 243 16.58 4.93 -7.15
CA ALA A 243 17.64 3.97 -7.44
C ALA A 243 17.86 3.85 -8.95
N PRO A 244 19.13 3.79 -9.45
CA PRO A 244 19.40 3.78 -10.89
C PRO A 244 18.67 2.68 -11.67
N GLU A 245 18.53 1.50 -11.08
CA GLU A 245 17.77 0.38 -11.64
C GLU A 245 16.27 0.66 -11.73
N ARG A 246 15.70 1.44 -10.80
CA ARG A 246 14.28 1.80 -10.83
C ARG A 246 13.97 2.90 -11.83
N LEU A 247 14.82 3.92 -11.92
CA LEU A 247 14.69 4.94 -12.95
C LEU A 247 14.76 4.33 -14.37
N ARG A 248 15.69 3.40 -14.60
CA ARG A 248 15.75 2.63 -15.86
C ARG A 248 14.52 1.78 -16.08
N TRP A 249 14.02 1.12 -15.03
CA TRP A 249 12.79 0.34 -15.10
C TRP A 249 11.60 1.21 -15.53
N PHE A 250 11.40 2.40 -14.95
CA PHE A 250 10.34 3.32 -15.38
C PHE A 250 10.45 3.69 -16.85
N ARG A 251 11.66 4.02 -17.32
CA ARG A 251 11.89 4.33 -18.75
C ARG A 251 11.53 3.15 -19.65
N ASP A 252 12.00 1.95 -19.30
CA ASP A 252 11.76 0.75 -20.08
C ASP A 252 10.27 0.40 -20.12
N GLU A 253 9.55 0.50 -19.00
CA GLU A 253 8.10 0.26 -18.97
C GLU A 253 7.33 1.30 -19.79
N LEU A 254 7.63 2.60 -19.65
CA LEU A 254 7.03 3.64 -20.50
C LEU A 254 7.26 3.36 -21.99
N GLY A 255 8.47 2.92 -22.36
CA GLY A 255 8.81 2.54 -23.73
C GLY A 255 8.00 1.33 -24.24
N ARG A 256 7.72 0.35 -23.38
CA ARG A 256 6.91 -0.84 -23.73
C ARG A 256 5.44 -0.51 -23.99
N GLN A 257 4.91 0.56 -23.39
CA GLN A 257 3.53 0.99 -23.65
C GLN A 257 3.33 1.49 -25.10
N ALA A 258 4.41 1.72 -25.85
CA ALA A 258 4.39 2.14 -27.26
C ALA A 258 3.49 3.38 -27.50
N LEU A 259 3.48 4.29 -26.54
CA LEU A 259 2.68 5.52 -26.57
C LEU A 259 3.35 6.56 -27.48
N PRO A 260 2.58 7.30 -28.30
CA PRO A 260 3.09 8.47 -29.01
C PRO A 260 3.74 9.48 -28.06
N ALA A 261 4.86 10.05 -28.47
CA ALA A 261 5.60 11.03 -27.66
C ALA A 261 4.77 12.29 -27.34
N SER A 262 3.83 12.64 -28.22
CA SER A 262 2.90 13.76 -28.08
C SER A 262 1.65 13.45 -27.26
N ASP A 263 1.46 12.19 -26.84
CA ASP A 263 0.33 11.85 -25.97
C ASP A 263 0.51 12.51 -24.60
N HIS A 264 -0.61 12.88 -23.98
CA HIS A 264 -0.63 13.53 -22.68
C HIS A 264 -0.84 12.51 -21.58
N ALA A 265 0.04 12.49 -20.57
CA ALA A 265 0.09 11.47 -19.53
C ALA A 265 -1.23 11.30 -18.77
N ARG A 266 -1.91 12.41 -18.43
CA ARG A 266 -3.20 12.36 -17.77
C ARG A 266 -4.31 11.85 -18.68
N LEU A 267 -4.35 12.30 -19.93
CA LEU A 267 -5.42 11.94 -20.87
C LEU A 267 -5.38 10.45 -21.23
N ILE A 268 -4.19 9.87 -21.39
CA ILE A 268 -4.08 8.46 -21.74
C ILE A 268 -4.53 7.52 -20.62
N GLN A 269 -4.49 7.97 -19.37
CA GLN A 269 -4.96 7.20 -18.22
C GLN A 269 -6.48 7.16 -18.20
N GLN A 270 -7.16 8.28 -18.48
CA GLN A 270 -8.63 8.37 -18.44
C GLN A 270 -9.33 7.23 -19.19
N ARG A 271 -10.46 6.78 -18.61
CA ARG A 271 -11.26 5.71 -19.19
C ARG A 271 -11.75 6.11 -20.59
N GLY A 272 -11.42 5.26 -21.56
CA GLY A 272 -11.85 5.40 -22.96
C GLY A 272 -12.98 4.43 -23.32
N ALA A 273 -13.02 4.01 -24.59
CA ALA A 273 -13.93 2.97 -25.05
C ALA A 273 -13.63 1.60 -24.41
N THR A 274 -12.36 1.34 -24.09
CA THR A 274 -11.93 0.18 -23.30
C THR A 274 -11.89 0.60 -21.83
N PRO A 275 -12.57 -0.12 -20.91
CA PRO A 275 -12.57 0.19 -19.49
C PRO A 275 -11.15 0.25 -18.91
N PHE A 276 -10.40 -0.85 -19.00
CA PHE A 276 -9.05 -0.93 -18.46
C PHE A 276 -8.02 -0.79 -19.58
N ARG A 277 -7.38 0.38 -19.66
CA ARG A 277 -6.21 0.54 -20.55
C ARG A 277 -4.96 -0.07 -19.95
N PHE A 278 -4.78 0.11 -18.64
CA PHE A 278 -3.63 -0.37 -17.87
C PHE A 278 -4.11 -1.40 -16.86
N THR A 279 -3.24 -2.34 -16.50
CA THR A 279 -3.46 -3.22 -15.36
C THR A 279 -3.38 -2.42 -14.06
N ALA A 280 -4.02 -2.90 -12.98
CA ALA A 280 -3.91 -2.27 -11.66
C ALA A 280 -2.44 -2.08 -11.22
N TYR A 281 -1.57 -3.02 -11.58
CA TYR A 281 -0.13 -2.91 -11.35
C TYR A 281 0.49 -1.74 -12.11
N GLU A 282 0.16 -1.55 -13.39
CA GLU A 282 0.68 -0.43 -14.19
C GLU A 282 0.11 0.91 -13.73
N GLU A 283 -1.19 1.01 -13.45
CA GLU A 283 -1.81 2.23 -12.90
C GLU A 283 -1.07 2.69 -11.64
N LYS A 284 -0.74 1.74 -10.76
CA LYS A 284 -0.08 2.08 -9.52
C LYS A 284 1.42 2.25 -9.64
N VAL A 285 2.10 1.20 -10.07
CA VAL A 285 3.56 1.10 -9.94
C VAL A 285 4.27 1.82 -11.09
N LEU A 286 3.66 1.90 -12.28
CA LEU A 286 4.22 2.69 -13.37
C LEU A 286 3.77 4.14 -13.25
N TRP A 287 2.46 4.41 -13.29
CA TRP A 287 1.96 5.78 -13.34
C TRP A 287 1.96 6.45 -11.96
N GLY A 288 1.41 5.78 -10.94
CA GLY A 288 1.35 6.35 -9.60
C GLY A 288 2.72 6.64 -8.99
N ASP A 289 3.57 5.62 -8.86
CA ASP A 289 4.88 5.76 -8.21
C ASP A 289 5.81 6.71 -8.99
N LEU A 290 5.67 6.81 -10.31
CA LEU A 290 6.43 7.78 -11.11
C LEU A 290 5.96 9.21 -10.85
N ALA A 291 4.65 9.46 -10.76
CA ALA A 291 4.15 10.77 -10.38
C ALA A 291 4.59 11.14 -8.96
N ASP A 292 4.50 10.20 -8.03
CA ASP A 292 4.90 10.35 -6.64
C ASP A 292 6.38 10.70 -6.53
N LEU A 293 7.24 10.02 -7.30
CA LEU A 293 8.66 10.30 -7.40
C LEU A 293 8.93 11.77 -7.74
N PHE A 294 8.29 12.31 -8.78
CA PHE A 294 8.50 13.68 -9.21
C PHE A 294 7.98 14.71 -8.19
N HIS A 295 6.75 14.53 -7.70
CA HIS A 295 6.17 15.44 -6.72
C HIS A 295 6.92 15.43 -5.39
N LEU A 296 7.32 14.26 -4.89
CA LEU A 296 8.09 14.15 -3.65
C LEU A 296 9.50 14.70 -3.82
N ALA A 297 10.14 14.47 -4.97
CA ALA A 297 11.44 15.07 -5.26
C ALA A 297 11.34 16.60 -5.25
N TYR A 298 10.26 17.19 -5.78
CA TYR A 298 10.00 18.63 -5.68
C TYR A 298 9.78 19.07 -4.23
N ALA A 299 8.85 18.41 -3.53
CA ALA A 299 8.40 18.78 -2.19
C ALA A 299 9.56 18.77 -1.17
N PHE A 300 10.43 17.76 -1.25
CA PHE A 300 11.55 17.63 -0.33
C PHE A 300 12.81 18.38 -0.78
N SER A 301 12.89 18.88 -2.01
CA SER A 301 14.05 19.64 -2.48
C SER A 301 14.09 21.05 -1.89
N PRO A 302 15.26 21.55 -1.45
CA PRO A 302 15.43 22.94 -1.02
C PRO A 302 15.02 23.93 -2.13
N PRO A 303 14.60 25.16 -1.78
CA PRO A 303 14.17 26.17 -2.76
C PRO A 303 15.20 26.47 -3.87
N ASN A 304 16.49 26.37 -3.55
CA ASN A 304 17.59 26.67 -4.48
C ASN A 304 18.14 25.43 -5.21
N ASP A 305 17.55 24.26 -5.01
CA ASP A 305 17.98 23.03 -5.68
C ASP A 305 17.58 23.08 -7.16
N PRO A 306 18.53 22.91 -8.12
CA PRO A 306 18.21 22.97 -9.55
C PRO A 306 17.09 22.02 -9.97
N ILE A 307 17.00 20.83 -9.35
CA ILE A 307 15.96 19.86 -9.70
C ILE A 307 14.56 20.39 -9.38
N ARG A 308 14.43 21.21 -8.34
CA ARG A 308 13.14 21.81 -7.95
C ARG A 308 12.60 22.72 -9.05
N LYS A 309 13.48 23.50 -9.70
CA LYS A 309 13.11 24.34 -10.83
C LYS A 309 12.68 23.50 -12.04
N THR A 310 13.47 22.49 -12.40
CA THR A 310 13.16 21.57 -13.50
C THR A 310 11.80 20.89 -13.33
N LEU A 311 11.49 20.45 -12.11
CA LEU A 311 10.20 19.82 -11.79
C LEU A 311 9.03 20.81 -11.85
N ALA A 312 9.22 22.05 -11.36
CA ALA A 312 8.20 23.10 -11.45
C ALA A 312 7.88 23.50 -12.89
N GLU A 313 8.89 23.60 -13.76
CA GLU A 313 8.71 23.88 -15.19
C GLU A 313 7.92 22.79 -15.91
N ARG A 314 7.77 21.61 -15.29
CA ARG A 314 6.94 20.48 -15.76
C ARG A 314 5.72 20.23 -14.87
N HIS A 315 5.32 21.22 -14.08
CA HIS A 315 4.11 21.21 -13.25
C HIS A 315 4.07 20.13 -12.16
N PHE A 316 5.23 19.69 -11.66
CA PHE A 316 5.34 18.83 -10.48
C PHE A 316 5.51 19.63 -9.18
N ASP A 317 5.24 20.93 -9.22
CA ASP A 317 5.19 21.79 -8.03
C ASP A 317 3.85 21.70 -7.27
N ALA A 318 2.81 21.20 -7.94
CA ALA A 318 1.48 21.01 -7.38
C ALA A 318 0.61 20.08 -8.23
N ILE A 319 -0.58 19.79 -7.71
CA ILE A 319 -1.68 19.14 -8.42
C ILE A 319 -2.61 20.20 -8.99
N TYR A 320 -2.87 20.07 -10.30
CA TYR A 320 -3.68 21.00 -11.09
C TYR A 320 -5.03 20.35 -11.44
N LEU A 321 -6.12 20.93 -10.94
CA LEU A 321 -7.46 20.41 -11.14
C LEU A 321 -8.48 21.55 -11.32
N GLY A 322 -8.84 21.82 -12.58
CA GLY A 322 -9.60 23.03 -12.92
C GLY A 322 -8.80 24.27 -12.53
N ASP A 323 -9.42 25.19 -11.81
CA ASP A 323 -8.76 26.40 -11.30
C ASP A 323 -7.97 26.17 -9.99
N ARG A 324 -7.97 24.94 -9.45
CA ARG A 324 -7.28 24.60 -8.19
C ARG A 324 -5.82 24.23 -8.45
N HIS A 325 -4.97 24.72 -7.54
CA HIS A 325 -3.55 24.42 -7.48
C HIS A 325 -3.21 24.01 -6.03
N MET A 326 -2.94 22.72 -5.81
CA MET A 326 -2.80 22.14 -4.47
C MET A 326 -1.44 21.47 -4.32
N GLY A 327 -0.71 21.71 -3.23
CA GLY A 327 0.55 21.01 -2.99
C GLY A 327 0.35 19.50 -2.85
N PHE A 328 1.27 18.68 -3.38
CA PHE A 328 1.12 17.22 -3.44
C PHE A 328 0.91 16.51 -2.08
N ILE A 329 1.52 17.02 -1.00
CA ILE A 329 1.31 16.51 0.37
C ILE A 329 0.58 17.55 1.23
N SER A 330 -0.19 18.44 0.61
CA SER A 330 -0.94 19.49 1.32
C SER A 330 -2.25 18.95 1.90
N GLU A 331 -2.75 19.60 2.94
CA GLU A 331 -4.07 19.33 3.49
C GLU A 331 -5.19 19.54 2.45
N GLU A 332 -5.01 20.49 1.53
CA GLU A 332 -5.96 20.78 0.45
C GLU A 332 -6.04 19.62 -0.55
N PHE A 333 -4.89 19.06 -0.96
CA PHE A 333 -4.88 17.87 -1.80
C PHE A 333 -5.39 16.64 -1.02
N GLY A 334 -4.99 16.47 0.24
CA GLY A 334 -5.55 15.43 1.09
C GLY A 334 -7.09 15.46 1.16
N SER A 335 -7.65 16.67 1.27
CA SER A 335 -9.11 16.87 1.33
C SER A 335 -9.84 16.55 0.02
N LEU A 336 -9.14 16.56 -1.12
CA LEU A 336 -9.68 16.12 -2.41
C LEU A 336 -10.17 14.67 -2.34
N MET A 337 -9.52 13.79 -1.56
CA MET A 337 -9.97 12.41 -1.39
C MET A 337 -11.37 12.31 -0.81
N LEU A 338 -11.71 13.16 0.16
CA LEU A 338 -13.05 13.18 0.72
C LEU A 338 -14.09 13.59 -0.34
N GLU A 339 -13.76 14.52 -1.23
CA GLU A 339 -14.63 14.90 -2.35
C GLU A 339 -14.85 13.73 -3.32
N ILE A 340 -13.79 13.03 -3.71
CA ILE A 340 -13.84 11.87 -4.58
C ILE A 340 -14.68 10.74 -3.95
N TRP A 341 -14.49 10.49 -2.66
CA TRP A 341 -15.24 9.50 -1.92
C TRP A 341 -16.71 9.84 -1.73
N LYS A 342 -17.09 11.12 -1.70
CA LYS A 342 -18.51 11.50 -1.76
C LYS A 342 -19.14 11.03 -3.07
N VAL A 343 -18.42 11.07 -4.19
CA VAL A 343 -18.93 10.54 -5.44
C VAL A 343 -19.13 9.03 -5.33
N LYS A 344 -18.08 8.27 -4.96
CA LYS A 344 -18.18 6.81 -4.84
C LYS A 344 -19.22 6.37 -3.80
N TYR A 345 -19.13 6.85 -2.58
CA TYR A 345 -19.89 6.31 -1.45
C TYR A 345 -21.22 7.00 -1.19
N LEU A 346 -21.45 8.21 -1.69
CA LEU A 346 -22.75 8.85 -1.56
C LEU A 346 -23.52 8.80 -2.87
N GLN A 347 -22.92 9.10 -4.02
CA GLN A 347 -23.69 9.22 -5.26
C GLN A 347 -24.00 7.88 -5.94
N MET A 348 -23.30 6.81 -5.56
CA MET A 348 -23.53 5.47 -6.10
C MET A 348 -24.20 4.56 -5.06
N PRO A 349 -25.50 4.23 -5.20
CA PRO A 349 -26.29 3.59 -4.14
C PRO A 349 -25.70 2.30 -3.56
N ARG A 350 -25.15 1.41 -4.40
CA ARG A 350 -24.59 0.13 -3.94
C ARG A 350 -23.40 0.30 -2.99
N PHE A 351 -22.56 1.31 -3.23
CA PHE A 351 -21.41 1.58 -2.37
C PHE A 351 -21.85 2.31 -1.09
N ARG A 352 -22.87 3.17 -1.18
CA ARG A 352 -23.52 3.78 -0.01
C ARG A 352 -24.11 2.73 0.93
N GLU A 353 -24.83 1.77 0.38
CA GLU A 353 -25.42 0.68 1.16
C GLU A 353 -24.34 -0.12 1.89
N VAL A 354 -23.27 -0.52 1.20
CA VAL A 354 -22.16 -1.26 1.82
C VAL A 354 -21.53 -0.46 2.95
N ILE A 355 -21.12 0.79 2.71
CA ILE A 355 -20.42 1.57 3.73
C ILE A 355 -21.32 1.91 4.92
N SER A 356 -22.60 2.23 4.69
CA SER A 356 -23.56 2.55 5.75
C SER A 356 -23.97 1.33 6.57
N SER A 357 -23.91 0.12 5.99
CA SER A 357 -24.21 -1.13 6.68
C SER A 357 -23.16 -1.55 7.72
N ILE A 358 -21.95 -0.99 7.65
CA ILE A 358 -20.89 -1.31 8.61
C ILE A 358 -21.29 -0.83 10.01
N PRO A 359 -21.24 -1.70 11.04
CA PRO A 359 -21.59 -1.32 12.41
C PRO A 359 -20.71 -0.18 12.93
N LEU A 360 -21.25 0.68 13.81
CA LEU A 360 -20.55 1.86 14.31
C LEU A 360 -19.33 1.50 15.16
N GLU A 361 -19.40 0.37 15.85
CA GLU A 361 -18.34 -0.24 16.64
C GLU A 361 -17.19 -0.79 15.79
N ILE A 362 -17.41 -1.04 14.49
CA ILE A 362 -16.39 -1.51 13.56
C ILE A 362 -15.83 -0.31 12.81
N ARG A 363 -14.60 0.07 13.10
CA ARG A 363 -13.93 1.18 12.42
C ARG A 363 -13.49 0.77 11.01
N LEU A 364 -13.64 1.66 10.03
CA LEU A 364 -12.99 1.46 8.73
C LEU A 364 -11.49 1.74 8.90
N GLU A 365 -10.64 0.81 8.54
CA GLU A 365 -9.18 0.94 8.66
C GLU A 365 -8.50 0.59 7.34
N HIS A 366 -7.27 1.06 7.22
CA HIS A 366 -6.38 0.78 6.10
C HIS A 366 -4.98 0.53 6.66
N PHE A 367 -4.29 -0.49 6.16
CA PHE A 367 -2.98 -0.85 6.68
C PHE A 367 -1.83 -0.46 5.75
N LEU A 368 -0.72 -0.04 6.37
CA LEU A 368 0.51 0.40 5.70
C LEU A 368 1.31 -0.78 5.15
N ASN A 369 0.85 -1.31 4.03
CA ASN A 369 1.72 -1.91 3.02
C ASN A 369 1.04 -1.95 1.63
N ASP A 370 -0.13 -1.31 1.42
CA ASP A 370 -0.97 -1.39 0.19
C ASP A 370 -0.35 -0.87 -1.10
N GLY A 371 0.96 -0.69 -1.12
CA GLY A 371 1.62 0.13 -2.10
C GLY A 371 1.07 1.55 -2.11
N ASP A 372 0.17 1.94 -1.20
CA ASP A 372 -0.57 3.20 -1.21
C ASP A 372 0.35 4.38 -1.49
N SER A 373 -0.16 5.40 -2.16
CA SER A 373 0.71 6.54 -2.47
C SER A 373 1.18 7.25 -1.18
N PRO A 374 2.45 7.69 -1.10
CA PRO A 374 2.96 8.51 0.00
C PRO A 374 2.36 9.93 0.07
N ASP A 375 1.42 10.27 -0.80
CA ASP A 375 0.75 11.57 -0.84
C ASP A 375 -0.14 11.87 0.36
N ILE A 376 -0.76 10.85 0.96
CA ILE A 376 -1.66 11.01 2.11
C ILE A 376 -1.23 10.11 3.26
N PRO A 377 -0.98 10.67 4.46
CA PRO A 377 -0.77 9.86 5.65
C PRO A 377 -1.99 8.98 5.94
N ILE A 378 -1.77 7.67 6.17
CA ILE A 378 -2.86 6.72 6.47
C ILE A 378 -3.83 7.19 7.56
N PRO A 379 -3.41 7.80 8.68
CA PRO A 379 -4.37 8.30 9.68
C PRO A 379 -5.37 9.31 9.11
N VAL A 380 -4.96 10.12 8.13
CA VAL A 380 -5.82 11.09 7.44
C VAL A 380 -6.80 10.34 6.53
N TYR A 381 -6.30 9.40 5.72
CA TYR A 381 -7.12 8.51 4.88
C TYR A 381 -8.20 7.78 5.70
N VAL A 382 -7.80 7.14 6.80
CA VAL A 382 -8.71 6.44 7.73
C VAL A 382 -9.71 7.42 8.35
N GLY A 383 -9.28 8.62 8.71
CA GLY A 383 -10.15 9.69 9.19
C GLY A 383 -11.27 10.02 8.18
N TYR A 384 -10.89 10.26 6.92
CA TYR A 384 -11.85 10.55 5.85
C TYR A 384 -12.76 9.35 5.55
N LEU A 385 -12.29 8.10 5.63
CA LEU A 385 -13.12 6.91 5.39
C LEU A 385 -14.24 6.80 6.43
N ASN A 386 -13.91 7.02 7.70
CA ASN A 386 -14.91 6.98 8.74
C ASN A 386 -15.83 8.20 8.66
N GLN A 387 -15.32 9.37 8.29
CA GLN A 387 -16.16 10.55 8.04
C GLN A 387 -17.18 10.30 6.92
N ILE A 388 -16.77 9.69 5.81
CA ILE A 388 -17.69 9.40 4.70
C ILE A 388 -18.73 8.34 5.07
N ARG A 389 -18.39 7.38 5.94
CA ARG A 389 -19.36 6.44 6.52
C ARG A 389 -20.44 7.17 7.32
N GLU A 390 -20.05 8.11 8.20
CA GLU A 390 -21.03 8.87 8.99
C GLU A 390 -21.96 9.68 8.08
N LEU A 391 -21.42 10.30 7.02
CA LEU A 391 -22.22 10.97 6.00
C LEU A 391 -23.18 10.00 5.30
N ALA A 392 -22.70 8.83 4.88
CA ALA A 392 -23.51 7.84 4.17
C ALA A 392 -24.69 7.31 4.99
N ARG A 393 -24.59 7.29 6.32
CA ARG A 393 -25.68 6.89 7.22
C ARG A 393 -26.71 7.99 7.48
N ALA A 394 -26.32 9.26 7.28
CA ALA A 394 -27.21 10.41 7.43
C ALA A 394 -28.07 10.68 6.18
N HIS A 395 -27.78 10.00 5.07
CA HIS A 395 -28.45 10.09 3.77
C HIS A 395 -29.25 8.83 3.47
#